data_AF-A0A2T9Z3W8-F1
#
_entry.id   AF-A0A2T9Z3W8-F1
#
_cell.length_a   1.000
_cell.length_b   1.000
_cell.length_c   1.000
_cell.angle_alpha   90.00
_cell.angle_beta   90.00
_cell.angle_gamma   90.00
#
_symmetry.space_group_name_H-M   'P 1'
#
loop_
_entity.id
_entity.type
_entity.pdbx_description
1 polymer ?
#
loop_
_entity_poly.entity_id
_entity_poly.type
_entity_poly.pdbx_seq_one_letter_code
_entity_poly.pdbx_strand_id
1 'polypeptide(L)'
;MVDPKLKSTLLKDPAIEEWIYMRSNYKDHFRWNRKNAFAGIMFGIVVPLGIYYMAKKTYGNYILEPSLREDSKDTLSKLDKSKWT
;
A
#
# COMPACT_ATOMS: atom_id res chain seq x y z
N MET A 1 -5.13 1.96 46.53
CA MET A 1 -3.71 1.85 46.92
C MET A 1 -3.05 0.99 45.85
N VAL A 2 -2.08 1.53 45.10
CA VAL A 2 -1.43 0.83 43.98
C VAL A 2 -0.21 0.08 44.54
N ASP A 3 -0.08 -1.22 44.20
CA ASP A 3 1.02 -2.06 44.68
C ASP A 3 2.39 -1.55 44.18
N PRO A 4 3.37 -1.32 45.07
CA PRO A 4 4.66 -0.72 44.72
C PRO A 4 5.64 -1.69 44.02
N LYS A 5 5.26 -2.96 43.83
CA LYS A 5 6.16 -4.03 43.34
C LYS A 5 6.08 -4.34 41.85
N LEU A 6 5.16 -3.73 41.10
CA LEU A 6 5.13 -3.88 39.64
C LEU A 6 5.85 -2.69 38.98
N LYS A 7 7.16 -2.56 39.26
CA LYS A 7 7.99 -1.53 38.63
C LYS A 7 8.16 -1.91 37.15
N SER A 8 7.45 -1.22 36.26
CA SER A 8 7.58 -1.40 34.81
C SER A 8 9.05 -1.34 34.42
N THR A 9 9.57 -2.43 33.87
CA THR A 9 11.01 -2.66 33.61
C THR A 9 11.62 -1.70 32.58
N LEU A 10 10.81 -0.83 31.97
CA LEU A 10 11.22 0.14 30.96
C LEU A 10 11.27 1.56 31.54
N LEU A 11 12.45 2.17 31.50
CA LEU A 11 12.60 3.61 31.74
C LEU A 11 11.87 4.36 30.61
N LYS A 12 10.93 5.24 30.97
CA LYS A 12 10.25 6.10 30.00
C LYS A 12 11.15 7.31 29.71
N ASP A 13 11.61 7.42 28.47
CA ASP A 13 12.33 8.59 28.00
C ASP A 13 11.31 9.66 27.57
N PRO A 14 11.35 10.87 28.16
CA PRO A 14 10.43 11.95 27.79
C PRO A 14 10.53 12.35 26.32
N ALA A 15 11.71 12.25 25.70
CA ALA A 15 11.89 12.60 24.28
C ALA A 15 11.17 11.62 23.35
N ILE A 16 11.16 10.32 23.71
CA ILE A 16 10.46 9.29 22.93
C ILE A 16 8.94 9.49 23.05
N GLU A 17 8.44 9.75 24.26
CA GLU A 17 7.01 10.00 24.50
C GLU A 17 6.53 11.25 23.74
N GLU A 18 7.33 12.33 23.72
CA GLU A 18 7.03 13.54 22.95
C GLU A 18 7.02 13.27 21.43
N TRP A 19 7.99 12.51 20.91
CA TRP A 19 7.99 12.12 19.50
C TRP A 19 6.77 11.28 19.13
N ILE A 20 6.39 10.32 19.98
CA ILE A 20 5.18 9.50 19.79
C ILE A 20 3.94 10.40 19.80
N TYR A 21 3.87 11.36 20.73
CA TYR A 21 2.77 12.31 20.82
C TYR A 21 2.67 13.17 19.54
N MET A 22 3.76 13.78 19.09
CA MET A 22 3.78 14.57 17.86
C MET A 22 3.38 13.75 16.63
N ARG A 23 3.91 12.52 16.53
CA ARG A 23 3.58 11.60 15.44
C ARG A 23 2.13 11.15 15.47
N SER A 24 1.51 11.03 16.63
CA SER A 24 0.11 10.62 16.76
C SER A 24 -0.84 11.78 16.44
N ASN A 25 -0.48 13.00 16.81
CA ASN A 25 -1.28 14.23 16.62
C ASN A 25 -0.86 15.06 15.39
N TYR A 26 -0.18 14.45 14.43
CA TYR A 26 0.30 15.13 13.22
C TYR A 26 -0.83 15.72 12.38
N LYS A 27 -2.02 15.10 12.41
CA LYS A 27 -3.17 15.50 11.59
C LYS A 27 -3.73 16.86 12.00
N ASP A 28 -3.74 17.14 13.31
CA ASP A 28 -4.28 18.39 13.85
C ASP A 28 -3.43 19.60 13.46
N HIS A 29 -2.15 19.37 13.16
CA HIS A 29 -1.19 20.39 12.77
C HIS A 29 -0.95 20.43 11.25
N PHE A 30 -1.63 19.58 10.48
CA PHE A 30 -1.46 19.54 9.03
C PHE A 30 -2.02 20.79 8.34
N ARG A 31 -1.29 21.30 7.35
CA ARG A 31 -1.72 22.44 6.54
C ARG A 31 -1.50 22.17 5.07
N TRP A 32 -2.49 22.52 4.25
CA TRP A 32 -2.36 22.55 2.80
C TRP A 32 -1.48 23.71 2.38
N ASN A 33 -0.22 23.42 2.10
CA ASN A 33 0.71 24.33 1.45
C ASN A 33 1.01 23.83 0.03
N ARG A 34 1.66 24.65 -0.80
CA ARG A 34 1.95 24.27 -2.21
C ARG A 34 2.76 22.97 -2.31
N LYS A 35 3.68 22.72 -1.38
CA LYS A 35 4.53 21.52 -1.38
C LYS A 35 3.74 20.26 -1.01
N ASN A 36 2.91 20.33 0.04
CA ASN A 36 2.06 19.26 0.54
C ASN A 36 0.94 18.94 -0.45
N ALA A 37 0.35 19.96 -1.07
CA ALA A 37 -0.63 19.80 -2.14
C ALA A 37 -0.01 19.10 -3.36
N PHE A 38 1.18 19.53 -3.78
CA PHE A 38 1.91 18.88 -4.87
C PHE A 38 2.24 17.41 -4.55
N ALA A 39 2.79 17.13 -3.36
CA ALA A 39 3.07 15.77 -2.93
C ALA A 39 1.79 14.91 -2.86
N GLY A 40 0.71 15.46 -2.32
CA GLY A 40 -0.59 14.78 -2.25
C GLY A 40 -1.15 14.45 -3.64
N ILE A 41 -1.06 15.38 -4.60
CA ILE A 41 -1.52 15.14 -5.99
C ILE A 41 -0.61 14.13 -6.69
N MET A 42 0.71 14.26 -6.54
CA MET A 42 1.67 13.35 -7.17
C MET A 42 1.47 11.91 -6.70
N PHE A 43 1.45 11.68 -5.39
CA PHE A 43 1.34 10.34 -4.84
C PHE A 43 -0.10 9.82 -4.78
N GLY A 44 -1.09 10.70 -4.63
CA GLY A 44 -2.50 10.33 -4.54
C GLY A 44 -3.17 10.10 -5.89
N ILE A 45 -2.72 10.78 -6.96
CA ILE A 45 -3.39 10.76 -8.27
C ILE A 45 -2.42 10.38 -9.38
N VAL A 46 -1.32 11.14 -9.54
CA VAL A 46 -0.45 11.01 -10.72
C VAL A 46 0.23 9.64 -10.77
N VAL A 47 0.81 9.19 -9.65
CA VAL A 47 1.50 7.89 -9.58
C VAL A 47 0.51 6.73 -9.79
N PRO A 48 -0.63 6.63 -9.08
CA PRO A 48 -1.60 5.56 -9.32
C PRO A 48 -2.13 5.53 -10.76
N LEU A 49 -2.48 6.69 -11.33
CA LEU A 49 -2.95 6.76 -12.72
C LEU A 49 -1.85 6.42 -13.71
N GLY A 50 -0.62 6.87 -13.47
CA GLY A 50 0.55 6.52 -14.29
C GLY A 50 0.79 5.02 -14.29
N ILE A 51 0.81 4.38 -13.12
CA ILE A 51 0.94 2.92 -12.99
C ILE A 51 -0.22 2.22 -13.68
N TYR A 52 -1.47 2.64 -13.44
CA TYR A 52 -2.64 2.05 -14.07
C TYR A 52 -2.60 2.16 -15.60
N TYR A 53 -2.25 3.32 -16.12
CA TYR A 53 -2.13 3.56 -17.57
C TYR A 53 -1.01 2.71 -18.18
N MET A 54 0.15 2.66 -17.54
CA MET A 54 1.26 1.80 -17.97
C MET A 54 0.87 0.33 -17.92
N ALA A 55 0.26 -0.13 -16.84
CA ALA A 55 -0.22 -1.49 -16.70
C ALA A 55 -1.24 -1.81 -17.81
N LYS A 56 -2.24 -0.96 -18.05
CA LYS A 56 -3.25 -1.13 -19.11
C LYS A 56 -2.64 -1.15 -20.51
N LYS A 57 -1.62 -0.33 -20.78
CA LYS A 57 -0.90 -0.35 -22.06
C LYS A 57 -0.04 -1.61 -22.21
N THR A 58 0.44 -2.15 -21.09
CA THR A 58 1.22 -3.38 -21.05
C THR A 58 0.34 -4.63 -20.90
N TYR A 59 -0.97 -4.52 -20.62
CA TYR A 59 -1.92 -5.63 -20.70
C TYR A 59 -1.94 -6.11 -22.16
N GLY A 60 -1.46 -7.33 -22.40
CA GLY A 60 -1.18 -7.90 -23.72
C GLY A 60 0.30 -7.87 -24.17
N ASN A 61 1.19 -7.17 -23.44
CA ASN A 61 2.63 -7.24 -23.57
C ASN A 61 3.22 -8.05 -22.39
N TYR A 62 3.89 -9.14 -22.74
CA TYR A 62 4.45 -10.26 -21.95
C TYR A 62 5.21 -9.97 -20.64
N ILE A 63 5.40 -8.72 -20.20
CA ILE A 63 6.23 -8.38 -19.03
C ILE A 63 5.42 -8.30 -17.72
N LEU A 64 4.12 -7.97 -17.76
CA LEU A 64 3.30 -7.73 -16.56
C LEU A 64 2.07 -8.64 -16.39
N GLU A 65 1.72 -9.45 -17.40
CA GLU A 65 0.79 -10.56 -17.19
C GLU A 65 1.56 -11.79 -16.67
N PRO A 66 1.01 -12.59 -15.76
CA PRO A 66 1.42 -13.98 -15.63
C PRO A 66 1.06 -14.67 -16.95
N SER A 67 1.99 -14.67 -17.91
CA SER A 67 1.78 -15.35 -19.18
C SER A 67 1.61 -16.84 -18.86
N LEU A 68 0.43 -17.38 -19.13
CA LEU A 68 0.20 -18.81 -19.03
C LEU A 68 1.17 -19.51 -19.97
N ARG A 69 1.94 -20.46 -19.44
CA ARG A 69 2.77 -21.37 -20.24
C ARG A 69 1.88 -21.99 -21.32
N GLU A 70 2.41 -22.17 -22.51
CA GLU A 70 1.63 -22.60 -23.68
C GLU A 70 0.87 -23.91 -23.41
N ASP A 71 1.52 -24.85 -22.72
CA ASP A 71 0.98 -26.11 -22.21
C ASP A 71 -0.30 -25.92 -21.34
N SER A 72 -0.36 -24.83 -20.58
CA SER A 72 -1.51 -24.50 -19.71
C SER A 72 -2.69 -23.95 -20.49
N LYS A 73 -2.46 -23.28 -21.64
CA LYS A 73 -3.54 -22.77 -22.51
C LYS A 73 -4.33 -23.92 -23.14
N ASP A 74 -3.61 -24.94 -23.64
CA ASP A 74 -4.22 -26.15 -24.19
C ASP A 74 -5.03 -26.90 -23.12
N THR A 75 -4.45 -27.04 -21.92
CA THR A 75 -5.13 -27.66 -20.77
C THR A 75 -6.41 -26.92 -20.37
N LEU A 76 -6.38 -25.58 -20.32
CA LEU A 76 -7.54 -24.75 -20.02
C LEU A 76 -8.62 -24.83 -21.11
N SER A 77 -8.24 -24.88 -22.39
CA SER A 77 -9.20 -25.02 -23.50
C SER A 77 -9.99 -26.33 -23.44
N LYS A 78 -9.36 -27.38 -22.89
CA LYS A 78 -9.99 -28.70 -22.66
C LYS A 78 -10.90 -28.68 -21.42
N LEU A 79 -10.54 -27.89 -20.42
CA LEU A 79 -11.28 -27.71 -19.15
C LEU A 79 -12.39 -26.66 -19.23
N ASP A 80 -12.48 -25.90 -20.32
CA ASP A 80 -13.56 -24.94 -20.55
C ASP A 80 -14.89 -25.69 -20.73
N LYS A 81 -15.65 -25.73 -19.64
CA LYS A 81 -16.94 -26.44 -19.55
C LYS A 81 -18.03 -25.81 -20.42
N SER A 82 -17.84 -24.59 -20.93
CA SER A 82 -18.81 -23.91 -21.81
C SER A 82 -18.98 -24.62 -23.16
N LYS A 83 -18.00 -25.43 -23.59
CA LYS A 83 -18.09 -26.25 -24.81
C LYS A 83 -18.94 -27.52 -24.65
N TRP A 84 -19.25 -27.91 -23.42
CA TRP A 84 -19.89 -29.19 -23.09
C TRP A 84 -21.34 -29.03 -22.59
N THR A 85 -21.89 -27.81 -22.68
CA THR A 85 -23.26 -27.42 -22.33
C THR A 85 -23.89 -26.66 -23.48
#